data_AF-A0A150KKL4-F1
#
_entry.id   AF-A0A150KKL4-F1
#
_cell.length_a   1.000
_cell.length_b   1.000
_cell.length_c   1.000
_cell.angle_alpha   90.00
_cell.angle_beta   90.00
_cell.angle_gamma   90.00
#
_symmetry.space_group_name_H-M   'P 1'
#
loop_
_entity.id
_entity.type
_entity.pdbx_description
1 polymer ?
#
loop_
_entity_poly.entity_id
_entity_poly.type
_entity_poly.pdbx_seq_one_letter_code
_entity_poly.pdbx_strand_id
1 'polypeptide(L)' 'MKKGWLSGILSFLFPGLGHLYLGLIVKGIIIMAVYVLCLLVLPPVGTFIAMVVIWLFAIIDSTRKAKLINASINV' A
#
# COMPACT_ATOMS: atom_id res chain seq x y z
N MET A 1 -8.90 16.23 -7.34
CA MET A 1 -9.38 15.19 -6.39
C MET A 1 -8.76 13.84 -6.78
N LYS A 2 -7.80 13.32 -5.99
CA LYS A 2 -7.22 12.00 -6.29
C LYS A 2 -8.25 10.93 -5.92
N LYS A 3 -8.64 10.09 -6.88
CA LYS A 3 -9.70 9.09 -6.68
C LYS A 3 -9.16 7.95 -5.81
N GLY A 4 -9.63 7.86 -4.56
CA GLY A 4 -9.17 6.85 -3.59
C GLY A 4 -9.42 5.40 -4.01
N TRP A 5 -10.44 5.14 -4.83
CA TRP A 5 -10.71 3.81 -5.38
C TRP A 5 -9.64 3.35 -6.39
N LEU A 6 -9.08 4.28 -7.16
CA LEU A 6 -7.98 3.99 -8.10
C LEU A 6 -6.69 3.64 -7.35
N SER A 7 -6.43 4.32 -6.22
CA SER A 7 -5.31 3.98 -5.33
C SER A 7 -5.47 2.60 -4.69
N GLY A 8 -6.71 2.19 -4.39
CA GLY A 8 -7.01 0.84 -3.88
C GLY A 8 -6.72 -0.24 -4.93
N ILE A 9 -7.13 -0.02 -6.18
CA ILE A 9 -6.88 -0.94 -7.30
C ILE A 9 -5.37 -1.03 -7.60
N LEU A 10 -4.63 0.07 -7.51
CA LEU A 10 -3.17 0.03 -7.70
C LEU A 10 -2.47 -0.75 -6.57
N SER A 11 -2.87 -0.55 -5.31
CA SER A 11 -2.37 -1.35 -4.18
C SER A 11 -2.75 -2.82 -4.28
N PHE A 12 -3.87 -3.13 -4.94
CA PHE A 12 -4.30 -4.51 -5.23
C PHE A 12 -3.38 -5.18 -6.26
N LEU A 13 -2.92 -4.47 -7.29
CA LEU A 13 -1.96 -5.00 -8.27
C LEU A 13 -0.59 -5.29 -7.66
N PHE A 14 -0.10 -4.41 -6.77
CA PHE A 14 1.14 -4.63 -6.04
C PHE A 14 1.17 -3.81 -4.75
N PRO A 15 1.53 -4.41 -3.59
CA PRO A 15 1.58 -3.69 -2.33
C PRO A 15 2.60 -2.52 -2.44
N GLY A 16 2.13 -1.29 -2.20
CA GLY A 16 2.93 -0.06 -2.27
C GLY A 16 2.70 0.83 -3.50
N LEU A 17 2.07 0.32 -4.57
CA LEU A 17 1.77 1.12 -5.77
C LEU A 17 0.70 2.20 -5.53
N GLY A 18 -0.30 1.94 -4.67
CA GLY A 18 -1.30 2.96 -4.34
C GLY A 18 -0.68 4.16 -3.59
N HIS A 19 0.32 3.92 -2.74
CA HIS A 19 1.08 4.99 -2.08
C HIS A 19 1.88 5.82 -3.08
N LEU A 20 2.49 5.19 -4.08
CA LEU A 20 3.17 5.88 -5.18
C LEU A 20 2.20 6.78 -5.98
N TYR A 21 1.00 6.29 -6.30
CA TYR A 21 -0.05 7.08 -6.99
C TYR A 21 -0.49 8.32 -6.19
N LEU A 22 -0.53 8.20 -4.86
CA LEU A 22 -0.85 9.30 -3.97
C LEU A 22 0.29 10.32 -3.85
N GLY A 23 1.49 10.03 -4.35
CA GLY A 23 2.70 10.86 -4.19
C GLY A 23 3.47 10.55 -2.90
N LEU A 24 3.08 9.50 -2.18
CA LEU A 24 3.69 9.05 -0.93
C LEU A 24 4.81 8.03 -1.23
N ILE A 25 5.82 8.48 -1.97
CA ILE A 25 6.89 7.63 -2.50
C ILE A 25 7.62 6.88 -1.37
N VAL A 26 8.00 7.60 -0.30
CA VAL A 26 8.72 7.00 0.84
C VAL A 26 7.93 5.87 1.48
N LYS A 27 6.63 6.06 1.75
CA LYS A 27 5.79 5.01 2.33
C LYS A 27 5.58 3.84 1.38
N GLY A 28 5.38 4.11 0.09
CA GLY A 28 5.24 3.05 -0.92
C GLY A 28 6.48 2.17 -0.98
N ILE A 29 7.67 2.77 -1.02
CA ILE A 29 8.95 2.06 -1.04
C ILE A 29 9.15 1.24 0.24
N ILE A 30 8.84 1.79 1.41
CA ILE A 30 8.95 1.05 2.69
C ILE A 30 8.06 -0.20 2.66
N ILE A 31 6.80 -0.08 2.22
CA ILE A 31 5.88 -1.23 2.13
C ILE A 31 6.40 -2.26 1.13
N MET A 32 6.91 -1.83 -0.03
CA MET A 32 7.53 -2.72 -1.01
C MET A 32 8.77 -3.43 -0.45
N ALA A 33 9.62 -2.71 0.29
CA ALA A 33 10.82 -3.27 0.91
C ALA A 33 10.46 -4.31 1.99
N VAL A 34 9.45 -4.03 2.83
CA VAL A 34 8.96 -4.98 3.84
C VAL A 34 8.36 -6.23 3.19
N TYR A 35 7.64 -6.05 2.07
CA TYR A 35 7.09 -7.15 1.29
C TYR A 35 8.20 -8.06 0.73
N VAL A 36 9.24 -7.48 0.12
CA VAL A 36 10.41 -8.23 -0.37
C VAL A 36 11.18 -8.89 0.77
N LEU A 37 11.34 -8.20 1.91
CA LEU A 37 12.01 -8.76 3.07
C LEU A 37 11.27 -10.00 3.63
N CYS A 38 9.93 -9.95 3.69
CA CYS A 38 9.13 -11.12 4.07
C CYS A 38 9.32 -12.28 3.09
N LEU A 39 9.39 -12.02 1.78
CA LEU A 39 9.66 -13.05 0.77
C LEU A 39 11.03 -13.72 0.95
N LEU A 40 12.04 -12.99 1.41
CA LEU A 40 13.40 -13.49 1.58
C LEU A 40 13.63 -14.22 2.91
N VAL A 41 12.98 -13.77 3.99
CA VAL A 41 13.29 -14.22 5.36
C VAL A 41 12.33 -15.30 5.85
N LEU A 42 11.05 -15.28 5.42
CA LEU A 42 10.04 -16.18 5.96
C LEU A 42 9.96 -17.49 5.16
N PRO A 43 9.61 -18.61 5.82
CA PRO A 43 9.32 -19.86 5.13
C PRO A 43 8.03 -19.71 4.30
N PRO A 44 7.81 -20.53 3.25
CA PRO A 44 6.72 -20.35 2.27
C PRO A 44 5.33 -20.14 2.89
N VAL A 45 5.00 -20.87 3.96
CA VAL A 45 3.72 -20.73 4.68
C VAL A 45 3.62 -19.39 5.39
N GLY A 46 4.69 -18.95 6.06
CA GLY A 46 4.75 -17.65 6.73
C GLY A 46 4.68 -16.50 5.72
N THR A 47 5.38 -16.64 4.60
CA THR A 47 5.36 -15.68 3.49
C THR A 47 3.97 -15.52 2.88
N PHE A 48 3.22 -16.61 2.70
CA PHE A 48 1.85 -16.56 2.19
C PHE A 48 0.92 -15.78 3.13
N ILE A 49 1.00 -16.03 4.44
CA ILE A 49 0.22 -15.29 5.44
C ILE A 49 0.62 -13.82 5.46
N ALA A 50 1.93 -13.53 5.49
CA ALA A 50 2.45 -12.17 5.49
C ALA A 50 2.04 -11.39 4.25
N MET A 51 2.05 -12.04 3.08
CA MET A 51 1.59 -11.45 1.81
C MET A 51 0.13 -11.00 1.90
N VAL A 52 -0.78 -11.86 2.39
CA VAL A 52 -2.19 -11.50 2.54
C VAL A 52 -2.37 -10.34 3.52
N VAL A 53 -1.66 -10.37 4.66
CA VAL A 53 -1.75 -9.31 5.69
C VAL A 53 -1.22 -7.97 5.18
N ILE A 54 -0.03 -7.96 4.58
CA ILE A 54 0.61 -6.75 4.03
C ILE A 54 -0.25 -6.16 2.92
N TRP A 55 -0.86 -7.02 2.10
CA TRP A 55 -1.69 -6.59 0.99
C TRP A 55 -2.99 -5.93 1.45
N LEU A 56 -3.71 -6.54 2.41
CA LEU A 56 -4.88 -5.93 3.04
C LEU A 56 -4.53 -4.61 3.74
N PHE A 57 -3.42 -4.58 4.47
CA PHE A 57 -2.91 -3.37 5.11
C PHE A 57 -2.62 -2.26 4.10
N ALA A 58 -1.96 -2.56 2.99
CA ALA A 58 -1.62 -1.59 1.95
C ALA A 58 -2.87 -0.98 1.30
N ILE A 59 -3.91 -1.78 1.05
CA ILE A 59 -5.20 -1.30 0.52
C ILE A 59 -5.88 -0.35 1.51
N ILE A 60 -5.96 -0.72 2.79
CA ILE A 60 -6.62 0.11 3.81
C ILE A 60 -5.82 1.40 4.07
N ASP A 61 -4.50 1.34 4.22
CA ASP A 61 -3.68 2.53 4.48
C ASP A 61 -3.69 3.50 3.28
N SER A 62 -3.59 2.99 2.05
CA SER A 62 -3.62 3.84 0.85
C SER A 62 -4.97 4.54 0.68
N THR A 63 -6.08 3.86 0.90
CA THR A 63 -7.42 4.48 0.82
C THR A 63 -7.67 5.52 1.91
N ARG A 64 -7.21 5.27 3.16
CA ARG A 64 -7.27 6.26 4.24
C ARG A 64 -6.44 7.50 3.91
N LYS A 65 -5.23 7.32 3.41
CA LYS A 65 -4.35 8.45 3.03
C LYS A 65 -4.86 9.22 1.83
N ALA A 66 -5.52 8.57 0.87
CA ALA A 66 -6.21 9.25 -0.21
C ALA A 66 -7.28 10.22 0.31
N LYS A 67 -8.07 9.81 1.30
CA LYS A 67 -9.08 10.67 1.94
C LYS A 67 -8.43 11.84 2.68
N LEU A 68 -7.36 11.60 3.44
CA LEU A 68 -6.63 12.65 4.15
C LEU A 68 -6.05 13.71 3.21
N ILE A 69 -5.42 13.28 2.11
CA ILE A 69 -4.85 14.19 1.11
C ILE A 69 -5.95 15.02 0.44
N ASN A 70 -7.07 14.41 0.07
CA ASN A 70 -8.20 15.15 -0.50
C ASN A 70 -8.83 16.13 0.52
N ALA A 71 -8.90 15.75 1.80
CA ALA A 71 -9.37 16.63 2.85
C ALA A 71 -8.46 17.85 3.02
N SER A 72 -7.12 17.67 2.99
CA SER A 72 -6.17 18.79 3.10
C SER A 72 -6.14 19.72 1.89
N ILE A 73 -6.59 19.27 0.71
CA ILE A 73 -6.65 20.10 -0.51
C ILE A 73 -7.95 20.92 -0.57
N ASN A 74 -8.99 20.49 0.14
CA ASN A 74 -10.31 21.14 0.16
C ASN A 74 -10.51 22.10 1.35
N VAL A 75 -9.42 22.52 2.02
CA VAL A 75 -9.39 23.62 2.99
C VAL A 75 -8.79 24.84 2.32
#